data_AF-A0A960F729-F1
#
_entry.id   AF-A0A960F729-F1
#
_cell.length_a   1.000
_cell.length_b   1.000
_cell.length_c   1.000
_cell.angle_alpha   90.00
_cell.angle_beta   90.00
_cell.angle_gamma   90.00
#
_symmetry.space_group_name_H-M   'P 1'
#
loop_
_entity.id
_entity.type
_entity.pdbx_description
1 polymer ?
#
loop_
_entity_poly.entity_id
_entity_poly.type
_entity_poly.pdbx_seq_one_letter_code
_entity_poly.pdbx_strand_id
1 'polypeptide(L)'
;MAAAFDYIPYVAAGAGLCGLALAAYFYRLVTAESPGNERMVELMTAIQAGARAFLRREYRWVAGFVVAVAALMFALLDYGRPWGAITYVCGAVFSATAGFVGMDIATKANARTTHAAIDGAHRALPLAFRGGAVMGFTVAGLALFGISTCYLVFAVWMDVKDAFEIITAFALGGSSIALFSRVGGGIYTKAAD
;
A
#
# COMPACT_ATOMS: atom_id res chain seq x y z
N MET A 1 7.44 -34.87 1.25
CA MET A 1 6.54 -33.88 1.88
C MET A 1 7.31 -32.67 2.42
N ALA A 2 8.47 -32.83 3.06
CA ALA A 2 9.31 -31.71 3.51
C ALA A 2 9.78 -30.75 2.38
N ALA A 3 10.26 -31.29 1.26
CA ALA A 3 10.74 -30.48 0.12
C ALA A 3 9.66 -29.60 -0.55
N ALA A 4 8.37 -29.86 -0.32
CA ALA A 4 7.29 -29.03 -0.87
C ALA A 4 7.14 -27.70 -0.11
N PHE A 5 7.51 -27.69 1.19
CA PHE A 5 7.41 -26.49 2.02
C PHE A 5 8.51 -25.47 1.71
N ASP A 6 9.66 -25.91 1.20
CA ASP A 6 10.79 -25.05 0.86
C ASP A 6 10.48 -24.10 -0.32
N TYR A 7 9.57 -24.48 -1.22
CA TYR A 7 9.17 -23.64 -2.37
C TYR A 7 8.08 -22.62 -2.03
N ILE A 8 7.34 -22.79 -0.93
CA ILE A 8 6.24 -21.91 -0.53
C ILE A 8 6.64 -20.42 -0.52
N PRO A 9 7.73 -20.00 0.14
CA PRO A 9 8.07 -18.58 0.19
C PRO A 9 8.44 -18.01 -1.19
N TYR A 10 9.02 -18.80 -2.09
CA TYR A 10 9.31 -18.39 -3.46
C TYR A 10 8.03 -18.23 -4.29
N VAL A 11 7.10 -19.18 -4.18
CA VAL A 11 5.79 -19.10 -4.83
C VAL A 11 4.99 -17.93 -4.30
N ALA A 12 5.02 -17.68 -2.98
CA ALA A 12 4.35 -16.56 -2.35
C ALA A 12 4.92 -15.20 -2.82
N ALA A 13 6.25 -15.06 -2.89
CA ALA A 13 6.89 -13.87 -3.45
C ALA A 13 6.49 -13.66 -4.93
N GLY A 14 6.50 -14.73 -5.73
CA GLY A 14 6.06 -14.69 -7.13
C GLY A 14 4.59 -14.29 -7.28
N ALA A 15 3.69 -14.83 -6.44
CA ALA A 15 2.28 -14.46 -6.42
C ALA A 15 2.08 -12.98 -6.04
N GLY A 16 2.87 -12.47 -5.10
CA GLY A 16 2.89 -11.05 -4.74
C GLY A 16 3.24 -10.16 -5.94
N LEU A 17 4.28 -10.51 -6.68
CA LEU A 17 4.68 -9.80 -7.91
C LEU A 17 3.60 -9.88 -8.99
N CYS A 18 2.97 -11.03 -9.20
CA CYS A 18 1.84 -11.18 -10.12
C CYS A 18 0.67 -10.27 -9.71
N GLY A 19 0.37 -10.16 -8.41
CA GLY A 19 -0.61 -9.21 -7.88
C GLY A 19 -0.27 -7.77 -8.22
N LEU A 20 0.99 -7.36 -8.07
CA LEU A 20 1.44 -6.01 -8.43
C LEU A 20 1.38 -5.75 -9.94
N ALA A 21 1.70 -6.75 -10.77
CA ALA A 21 1.53 -6.66 -12.22
C ALA A 21 0.05 -6.47 -12.59
N LEU A 22 -0.85 -7.18 -11.90
CA LEU A 22 -2.29 -7.04 -12.09
C LEU A 22 -2.81 -5.67 -11.63
N ALA A 23 -2.30 -5.14 -10.52
CA ALA A 23 -2.58 -3.77 -10.09
C ALA A 23 -2.13 -2.75 -11.17
N ALA A 24 -0.93 -2.90 -11.73
CA ALA A 24 -0.44 -2.03 -12.80
C ALA A 24 -1.29 -2.15 -14.07
N TYR A 25 -1.74 -3.36 -14.40
CA TYR A 25 -2.66 -3.59 -15.52
C TYR A 25 -4.00 -2.85 -15.32
N PHE A 26 -4.65 -3.03 -14.17
CA PHE A 26 -5.90 -2.33 -13.87
C PHE A 26 -5.72 -0.80 -13.80
N TYR A 27 -4.58 -0.33 -13.29
CA TYR A 27 -4.25 1.08 -13.27
C TYR A 27 -4.23 1.67 -14.68
N ARG A 28 -3.60 0.96 -15.63
CA ARG A 28 -3.57 1.37 -17.05
C ARG A 28 -4.96 1.37 -17.66
N LEU A 29 -5.76 0.34 -17.40
CA LEU A 29 -7.14 0.28 -17.92
C LEU A 29 -7.99 1.45 -17.43
N VAL A 30 -7.91 1.78 -16.15
CA VAL A 30 -8.66 2.91 -15.59
C VAL A 30 -8.14 4.23 -16.17
N THR A 31 -6.83 4.44 -16.23
CA THR A 31 -6.27 5.71 -16.69
C THR A 31 -6.45 5.97 -18.19
N ALA A 32 -6.61 4.91 -18.99
CA ALA A 32 -6.90 4.99 -20.42
C ALA A 32 -8.33 5.48 -20.72
N GLU A 33 -9.28 5.35 -19.78
CA GLU A 33 -10.63 5.87 -19.96
C GLU A 33 -10.65 7.40 -19.92
N SER A 34 -11.60 7.98 -20.68
CA SER A 34 -11.78 9.42 -20.75
C SER A 34 -12.16 10.00 -19.38
N PRO A 35 -11.48 11.06 -18.90
CA PRO A 35 -11.87 11.78 -17.68
C PRO A 35 -13.13 12.64 -17.88
N GLY A 36 -13.68 12.67 -19.10
CA GLY A 36 -14.91 13.38 -19.45
C GLY A 36 -14.67 14.81 -19.91
N ASN A 37 -15.63 15.69 -19.61
CA ASN A 37 -15.60 17.08 -20.05
C ASN A 37 -14.68 17.95 -19.16
N GLU A 38 -14.46 19.19 -19.59
CA GLU A 38 -13.58 20.15 -18.91
C GLU A 38 -13.95 20.35 -17.43
N ARG A 39 -15.25 20.42 -17.12
CA ARG A 39 -15.73 20.56 -15.74
C ARG A 39 -15.41 19.34 -14.87
N MET A 40 -15.54 18.13 -15.42
CA MET A 40 -15.19 16.89 -14.71
C MET A 40 -13.68 16.83 -14.43
N VAL A 41 -12.86 17.23 -15.40
CA VAL A 41 -11.40 17.29 -15.25
C VAL A 41 -10.99 18.30 -14.18
N GLU A 42 -11.57 19.51 -14.21
CA GLU A 42 -11.30 20.56 -13.23
C GLU A 42 -11.56 20.08 -11.79
N LEU A 43 -12.72 19.47 -11.54
CA LEU A 43 -13.10 18.94 -10.23
C LEU A 43 -12.19 17.78 -9.80
N MET A 44 -11.89 16.86 -10.71
CA MET A 44 -10.95 15.76 -10.46
C MET A 44 -9.59 16.27 -10.00
N THR A 45 -9.05 17.27 -10.72
CA THR A 45 -7.74 17.86 -10.41
C THR A 45 -7.75 18.59 -9.07
N ALA A 46 -8.82 19.32 -8.74
CA ALA A 46 -8.96 19.97 -7.44
C ALA A 46 -8.98 18.95 -6.28
N ILE A 47 -9.76 17.88 -6.41
CA ILE A 47 -9.81 16.78 -5.43
C ILE A 47 -8.43 16.13 -5.30
N GLN A 48 -7.78 15.83 -6.42
CA GLN A 48 -6.45 15.20 -6.43
C GLN A 48 -5.39 16.09 -5.78
N ALA A 49 -5.44 17.41 -5.99
CA ALA A 49 -4.54 18.35 -5.35
C ALA A 49 -4.73 18.38 -3.82
N GLY A 50 -5.99 18.44 -3.35
CA GLY A 50 -6.32 18.40 -1.93
C GLY A 50 -5.88 17.09 -1.26
N ALA A 51 -6.20 15.95 -1.90
CA ALA A 51 -5.80 14.62 -1.44
C ALA A 51 -4.27 14.47 -1.32
N ARG A 52 -3.52 14.95 -2.32
CA ARG A 52 -2.04 14.94 -2.29
C ARG A 52 -1.47 15.86 -1.21
N ALA A 53 -2.08 17.02 -0.99
CA ALA A 53 -1.67 17.95 0.07
C ALA A 53 -1.87 17.32 1.46
N PHE A 54 -3.01 16.66 1.68
CA PHE A 54 -3.29 15.91 2.89
C PHE A 54 -2.27 14.79 3.12
N LEU A 55 -2.08 13.89 2.14
CA LEU A 55 -1.12 12.77 2.28
C LEU A 55 0.29 13.25 2.57
N ARG A 56 0.75 14.31 1.89
CA ARG A 56 2.09 14.86 2.12
C ARG A 56 2.25 15.36 3.56
N ARG A 57 1.20 15.99 4.11
CA ARG A 57 1.20 16.48 5.49
C ARG A 57 1.16 15.32 6.48
N GLU A 58 0.28 14.35 6.28
CA GLU A 58 0.16 13.16 7.11
C GLU A 58 1.48 12.38 7.14
N TYR A 59 2.02 12.01 5.98
CA TYR A 59 3.22 11.19 5.89
C TYR A 59 4.45 11.88 6.45
N ARG A 60 4.53 13.22 6.42
CA ARG A 60 5.61 13.96 7.07
C ARG A 60 5.60 13.77 8.59
N TRP A 61 4.43 13.78 9.23
CA TRP A 61 4.31 13.54 10.67
C TRP A 61 4.53 12.07 11.01
N VAL A 62 3.92 11.18 10.23
CA VAL A 62 4.06 9.73 10.44
C VAL A 62 5.50 9.26 10.24
N ALA A 63 6.25 9.85 9.29
CA ALA A 63 7.67 9.55 9.12
C ALA A 63 8.48 9.82 10.39
N GLY A 64 8.21 10.92 11.11
CA GLY A 64 8.85 11.20 12.39
C GLY A 64 8.55 10.13 13.44
N PHE A 65 7.31 9.67 13.51
CA PHE A 65 6.91 8.57 14.40
C PHE A 65 7.62 7.25 14.03
N VAL A 66 7.66 6.89 12.74
CA VAL A 66 8.34 5.68 12.24
C VAL A 66 9.82 5.73 12.59
N VAL A 67 10.51 6.86 12.39
CA VAL A 67 11.93 6.99 12.77
C VAL A 67 12.12 6.84 14.29
N ALA A 68 11.25 7.44 15.09
CA ALA A 68 11.33 7.31 16.55
C ALA A 68 11.15 5.86 17.01
N VAL A 69 10.15 5.14 16.49
CA VAL A 69 9.94 3.72 16.81
C VAL A 69 11.09 2.86 16.32
N ALA A 70 11.60 3.09 15.11
CA ALA A 70 12.76 2.36 14.59
C ALA A 70 14.00 2.56 15.48
N ALA A 71 14.24 3.80 15.96
CA ALA A 71 15.33 4.10 16.89
C ALA A 71 15.14 3.41 18.25
N LEU A 72 13.91 3.36 18.77
CA LEU A 72 13.60 2.64 20.01
C LEU A 72 13.79 1.13 19.84
N MET A 73 13.34 0.55 18.73
CA MET A 73 13.57 -0.87 18.43
C MET A 73 15.07 -1.16 18.35
N PHE A 74 15.84 -0.31 17.67
CA PHE A 74 17.29 -0.44 17.61
C PHE A 74 17.94 -0.29 18.99
N ALA A 75 17.47 0.61 19.85
CA ALA A 75 18.08 0.83 21.15
C ALA A 75 17.72 -0.24 22.19
N LEU A 76 16.49 -0.76 22.18
CA LEU A 76 15.91 -1.53 23.28
C LEU A 76 15.71 -3.03 22.99
N LEU A 77 15.73 -3.45 21.72
CA LEU A 77 15.45 -4.83 21.33
C LEU A 77 16.66 -5.48 20.66
N ASP A 78 17.01 -6.68 21.10
CA ASP A 78 18.16 -7.42 20.55
C ASP A 78 17.97 -7.75 19.07
N TYR A 79 16.80 -8.30 18.69
CA TYR A 79 16.43 -8.54 17.28
C TYR A 79 16.23 -7.23 16.48
N GLY A 80 16.08 -6.10 17.17
CA GLY A 80 15.98 -4.77 16.56
C GLY A 80 17.28 -4.32 15.92
N ARG A 81 18.44 -4.82 16.37
CA ARG A 81 19.77 -4.39 15.95
C ARG A 81 20.36 -5.29 14.84
N PRO A 82 20.57 -4.78 13.62
CA PRO A 82 19.84 -3.70 12.96
C PRO A 82 18.58 -4.21 12.22
N TRP A 83 18.40 -5.53 12.12
CA TRP A 83 17.50 -6.15 11.15
C TRP A 83 16.02 -5.90 11.46
N GLY A 84 15.60 -5.96 12.73
CA GLY A 84 14.23 -5.65 13.12
C GLY A 84 13.85 -4.20 12.84
N ALA A 85 14.74 -3.24 13.16
CA ALA A 85 14.48 -1.81 12.89
C ALA A 85 14.42 -1.52 11.38
N ILE A 86 15.31 -2.10 10.58
CA ILE A 86 15.29 -1.97 9.11
C ILE A 86 13.99 -2.55 8.55
N THR A 87 13.63 -3.75 8.99
CA THR A 87 12.44 -4.47 8.50
C THR A 87 11.14 -3.75 8.88
N TYR A 88 11.09 -3.13 10.06
CA TYR A 88 10.01 -2.23 10.46
C TYR A 88 9.87 -1.04 9.50
N VAL A 89 10.97 -0.35 9.18
CA VAL A 89 10.94 0.77 8.23
C VAL A 89 10.51 0.30 6.84
N CYS A 90 10.99 -0.87 6.38
CA CYS A 90 10.55 -1.46 5.11
C CYS A 90 9.03 -1.71 5.08
N GLY A 91 8.46 -2.27 6.15
CA GLY A 91 7.02 -2.48 6.28
C GLY A 91 6.23 -1.18 6.25
N ALA A 92 6.72 -0.15 6.93
CA ALA A 92 6.13 1.19 6.89
C ALA A 92 6.17 1.78 5.47
N VAL A 93 7.31 1.71 4.77
CA VAL A 93 7.44 2.20 3.39
C VAL A 93 6.49 1.48 2.44
N PHE A 94 6.34 0.15 2.57
CA PHE A 94 5.44 -0.63 1.74
C PHE A 94 3.98 -0.23 1.96
N SER A 95 3.56 -0.07 3.22
CA SER A 95 2.21 0.37 3.56
C SER A 95 1.91 1.80 3.08
N ALA A 96 2.86 2.72 3.25
CA ALA A 96 2.75 4.09 2.74
C ALA A 96 2.67 4.13 1.20
N THR A 97 3.45 3.29 0.51
CA THR A 97 3.40 3.17 -0.95
C THR A 97 2.05 2.65 -1.41
N ALA A 98 1.50 1.63 -0.74
CA ALA A 98 0.17 1.11 -1.05
C ALA A 98 -0.93 2.16 -0.89
N GLY A 99 -0.88 2.93 0.21
CA GLY A 99 -1.81 4.02 0.47
C GLY A 99 -1.74 5.13 -0.59
N PHE A 100 -0.53 5.53 -0.97
CA PHE A 100 -0.30 6.55 -1.99
C PHE A 100 -0.83 6.11 -3.37
N VAL A 101 -0.50 4.90 -3.81
CA VAL A 101 -1.00 4.34 -5.09
C VAL A 101 -2.52 4.23 -5.08
N GLY A 102 -3.10 3.75 -3.97
CA GLY A 102 -4.55 3.65 -3.80
C GLY A 102 -5.25 5.00 -3.90
N MET A 103 -4.71 6.05 -3.28
CA MET A 103 -5.30 7.38 -3.38
C MET A 103 -5.14 8.01 -4.77
N ASP A 104 -3.99 7.81 -5.43
CA ASP A 104 -3.78 8.32 -6.78
C ASP A 104 -4.74 7.70 -7.80
N ILE A 105 -4.98 6.37 -7.73
CA ILE A 105 -5.95 5.74 -8.61
C ILE A 105 -7.39 6.12 -8.27
N ALA A 106 -7.76 6.21 -6.98
CA ALA A 106 -9.11 6.59 -6.57
C ALA A 106 -9.48 8.01 -7.06
N THR A 107 -8.54 8.95 -6.93
CA THR A 107 -8.72 10.34 -7.39
C THR A 107 -8.69 10.50 -8.91
N LYS A 108 -8.22 9.49 -9.67
CA LYS A 108 -8.31 9.45 -11.14
C LYS A 108 -9.56 8.71 -11.62
N ALA A 109 -9.98 7.69 -10.88
CA ALA A 109 -11.11 6.84 -11.23
C ALA A 109 -12.46 7.56 -11.05
N ASN A 110 -12.55 8.52 -10.13
CA ASN A 110 -13.79 9.24 -9.80
C ASN A 110 -14.47 9.89 -11.04
N ALA A 111 -13.83 10.85 -11.71
CA ALA A 111 -14.39 11.55 -12.86
C ALA A 111 -14.61 10.63 -14.06
N ARG A 112 -13.70 9.65 -14.26
CA ARG A 112 -13.85 8.65 -15.32
C ARG A 112 -15.07 7.75 -15.10
N THR A 113 -15.33 7.38 -13.85
CA THR A 113 -16.53 6.63 -13.45
C THR A 113 -17.78 7.47 -13.67
N THR A 114 -17.76 8.76 -13.30
CA THR A 114 -18.86 9.69 -13.57
C THR A 114 -19.13 9.84 -15.06
N HIS A 115 -18.09 9.97 -15.88
CA HIS A 115 -18.23 10.05 -17.34
C HIS A 115 -18.81 8.75 -17.91
N ALA A 116 -18.30 7.58 -17.48
CA ALA A 116 -18.83 6.29 -17.90
C ALA A 116 -20.29 6.06 -17.48
N ALA A 117 -20.77 6.76 -16.44
CA ALA A 117 -22.15 6.67 -15.98
C ALA A 117 -23.15 7.35 -16.94
N ILE A 118 -22.69 8.21 -17.87
CA ILE A 118 -23.52 8.77 -18.94
C ILE A 118 -24.08 7.65 -19.83
N ASP A 119 -23.24 6.64 -20.12
CA ASP A 119 -23.64 5.44 -20.86
C ASP A 119 -24.38 4.42 -19.97
N GLY A 120 -24.52 4.69 -18.67
CA GLY A 120 -25.23 3.88 -17.70
C GLY A 120 -24.36 3.04 -16.77
N ALA A 121 -24.99 2.45 -15.76
CA ALA A 121 -24.32 1.75 -14.67
C ALA A 121 -23.47 0.54 -15.14
N HIS A 122 -23.86 -0.10 -16.24
CA HIS A 122 -23.14 -1.25 -16.81
C HIS A 122 -21.73 -0.90 -17.30
N ARG A 123 -21.45 0.38 -17.62
CA ARG A 123 -20.12 0.89 -17.98
C ARG A 123 -19.39 1.46 -16.77
N ALA A 124 -20.09 2.17 -15.90
CA ALA A 124 -19.51 2.80 -14.72
C ALA A 124 -19.03 1.79 -13.66
N LEU A 125 -19.83 0.76 -13.36
CA LEU A 125 -19.52 -0.18 -12.27
C LEU A 125 -18.23 -0.97 -12.51
N PRO A 126 -17.97 -1.56 -13.70
CA PRO A 126 -16.69 -2.22 -13.98
C PRO A 126 -15.50 -1.26 -13.85
N LEU A 127 -15.65 0.00 -14.24
CA LEU A 127 -14.59 1.00 -14.15
C LEU A 127 -14.27 1.35 -12.69
N ALA A 128 -15.29 1.60 -11.88
CA ALA A 128 -15.16 1.81 -10.44
C ALA A 128 -14.51 0.60 -9.75
N PHE A 129 -14.96 -0.60 -10.10
CA PHE A 129 -14.42 -1.84 -9.55
C PHE A 129 -12.95 -2.03 -9.92
N ARG A 130 -12.55 -1.76 -11.17
CA ARG A 130 -11.13 -1.78 -11.59
C ARG A 130 -10.31 -0.76 -10.80
N GLY A 131 -10.85 0.42 -10.52
CA GLY A 131 -10.22 1.42 -9.64
C GLY A 131 -9.96 0.88 -8.24
N GLY A 132 -10.96 0.22 -7.64
CA GLY A 132 -10.81 -0.45 -6.33
C GLY A 132 -9.87 -1.66 -6.36
N ALA A 133 -9.86 -2.42 -7.45
CA ALA A 133 -8.99 -3.57 -7.64
C ALA A 133 -7.52 -3.18 -7.58
N VAL A 134 -7.13 -2.03 -8.13
CA VAL A 134 -5.75 -1.52 -8.03
C VAL A 134 -5.32 -1.37 -6.57
N MET A 135 -6.16 -0.77 -5.71
CA MET A 135 -5.85 -0.64 -4.28
C MET A 135 -5.71 -2.02 -3.62
N GLY A 136 -6.65 -2.93 -3.86
CA GLY A 136 -6.64 -4.28 -3.27
C GLY A 136 -5.40 -5.08 -3.66
N PHE A 137 -5.10 -5.16 -4.96
CA PHE A 137 -3.94 -5.90 -5.47
C PHE A 137 -2.61 -5.24 -5.09
N THR A 138 -2.54 -3.92 -4.96
CA THR A 138 -1.32 -3.25 -4.49
C THR A 138 -1.04 -3.58 -3.02
N VAL A 139 -2.05 -3.52 -2.15
CA VAL A 139 -1.90 -3.85 -0.73
C VAL A 139 -1.53 -5.32 -0.55
N ALA A 140 -2.29 -6.24 -1.16
CA ALA A 140 -2.03 -7.66 -1.06
C ALA A 140 -0.67 -8.04 -1.67
N GLY A 141 -0.34 -7.47 -2.83
CA GLY A 141 0.91 -7.73 -3.55
C GLY A 141 2.13 -7.27 -2.76
N LEU A 142 2.14 -6.03 -2.27
CA LEU A 142 3.25 -5.50 -1.46
C LEU A 142 3.39 -6.26 -0.14
N ALA A 143 2.28 -6.55 0.55
CA ALA A 143 2.33 -7.28 1.82
C ALA A 143 2.87 -8.70 1.64
N LEU A 144 2.34 -9.45 0.67
CA LEU A 144 2.77 -10.82 0.41
C LEU A 144 4.21 -10.88 -0.09
N PHE A 145 4.58 -10.01 -1.03
CA PHE A 145 5.95 -9.90 -1.53
C PHE A 145 6.92 -9.53 -0.40
N GLY A 146 6.57 -8.54 0.42
CA GLY A 146 7.41 -8.06 1.53
C GLY A 146 7.64 -9.13 2.59
N ILE A 147 6.58 -9.76 3.11
CA ILE A 147 6.69 -10.82 4.13
C ILE A 147 7.45 -12.02 3.59
N SER A 148 7.15 -12.46 2.36
CA SER A 148 7.85 -13.60 1.75
C SER A 148 9.33 -13.31 1.53
N THR A 149 9.68 -12.10 1.10
CA THR A 149 11.08 -11.67 0.94
C THR A 149 11.79 -11.60 2.29
N CYS A 150 11.15 -11.07 3.34
CA CYS A 150 11.72 -11.06 4.69
C CYS A 150 11.99 -12.49 5.19
N TYR A 151 11.07 -13.42 4.95
CA TYR A 151 11.26 -14.83 5.29
C TYR A 151 12.45 -15.45 4.54
N LEU A 152 12.53 -15.27 3.22
CA LEU A 152 13.65 -15.79 2.43
C LEU A 152 15.00 -15.24 2.91
N VAL A 153 15.08 -13.93 3.18
CA VAL A 153 16.32 -13.29 3.62
C VAL A 153 16.71 -13.77 5.02
N PHE A 154 15.83 -13.62 6.01
CA PHE A 154 16.21 -13.80 7.41
C PHE A 154 16.12 -15.24 7.91
N ALA A 155 15.14 -16.01 7.43
CA ALA A 155 14.93 -17.38 7.87
C ALA A 155 15.66 -18.42 6.99
N VAL A 156 15.84 -18.15 5.69
CA VAL A 156 16.43 -19.14 4.75
C VAL A 156 17.89 -18.83 4.42
N TRP A 157 18.20 -17.60 4.00
CA TRP A 157 19.55 -17.26 3.52
C TRP A 157 20.52 -16.88 4.64
N MET A 158 20.05 -16.13 5.64
CA MET A 158 20.87 -15.68 6.76
C MET A 158 20.78 -16.57 7.99
N ASP A 159 19.76 -17.43 8.08
CA ASP A 159 19.48 -18.34 9.22
C ASP A 159 19.61 -17.63 10.59
N VAL A 160 18.96 -16.47 10.70
CA VAL A 160 18.99 -15.67 11.93
C VAL A 160 18.08 -16.32 12.97
N LYS A 161 18.57 -16.48 14.20
CA LYS A 161 17.80 -17.10 15.29
C LYS A 161 16.45 -16.42 15.54
N ASP A 162 16.41 -15.09 15.44
CA ASP A 162 15.22 -14.27 15.68
C ASP A 162 14.50 -13.86 14.39
N ALA A 163 14.55 -14.71 13.35
CA ALA A 163 13.99 -14.39 12.04
C ALA A 163 12.49 -14.07 12.09
N PHE A 164 11.72 -14.77 12.93
CA PHE A 164 10.27 -14.53 13.05
C PHE A 164 9.95 -13.20 13.73
N GLU A 165 10.73 -12.81 14.73
CA GLU A 165 10.65 -11.51 15.41
C GLU A 165 10.99 -10.38 14.43
N ILE A 166 12.00 -10.56 13.59
CA ILE A 166 12.32 -9.60 12.51
C ILE A 166 11.17 -9.50 11.50
N ILE A 167 10.56 -10.62 11.11
CA ILE A 167 9.41 -10.60 10.18
C ILE A 167 8.18 -9.93 10.82
N THR A 168 7.92 -10.14 12.10
CA THR A 168 6.83 -9.44 12.80
C THR A 168 7.06 -7.93 12.88
N ALA A 169 8.32 -7.47 12.92
CA ALA A 169 8.65 -6.06 12.79
C ALA A 169 8.15 -5.45 11.47
N PHE A 170 8.18 -6.19 10.36
CA PHE A 170 7.60 -5.75 9.08
C PHE A 170 6.09 -5.46 9.23
N ALA A 171 5.36 -6.38 9.85
CA ALA A 171 3.93 -6.24 10.08
C ALA A 171 3.61 -5.07 11.03
N LEU A 172 4.45 -4.84 12.04
CA LEU A 172 4.36 -3.69 12.94
C LEU A 172 4.55 -2.36 12.19
N GLY A 173 5.52 -2.30 11.27
CA GLY A 173 5.76 -1.15 10.40
C GLY A 173 4.56 -0.82 9.53
N GLY A 174 4.01 -1.84 8.86
CA GLY A 174 2.83 -1.66 8.02
C GLY A 174 1.59 -1.21 8.81
N SER A 175 1.40 -1.77 10.00
CA SER A 175 0.31 -1.43 10.91
C SER A 175 0.43 0.00 11.47
N SER A 176 1.65 0.49 11.68
CA SER A 176 1.91 1.86 12.14
C SER A 176 1.36 2.88 11.13
N ILE A 177 1.66 2.71 9.84
CA ILE A 177 1.10 3.58 8.80
C ILE A 177 -0.42 3.44 8.72
N ALA A 178 -0.93 2.20 8.75
CA ALA A 178 -2.37 1.94 8.65
C ALA A 178 -3.18 2.61 9.77
N LEU A 179 -2.63 2.63 10.99
CA LEU A 179 -3.24 3.32 12.13
C LEU A 179 -3.42 4.80 11.85
N PHE A 180 -2.33 5.49 11.47
CA PHE A 180 -2.40 6.92 11.21
C PHE A 180 -3.27 7.25 10.00
N SER A 181 -3.15 6.52 8.89
CA SER A 181 -3.96 6.78 7.70
C SER A 181 -5.46 6.53 7.92
N ARG A 182 -5.86 5.59 8.77
CA ARG A 182 -7.27 5.39 9.12
C ARG A 182 -7.81 6.44 10.09
N VAL A 183 -7.04 6.77 11.13
CA VAL A 183 -7.46 7.74 12.14
C VAL A 183 -7.39 9.16 11.59
N GLY A 184 -6.24 9.56 11.04
CA GLY A 184 -6.02 10.88 10.45
C GLY A 184 -6.94 11.13 9.25
N GLY A 185 -6.97 10.20 8.30
CA GLY A 185 -7.89 10.28 7.16
C GLY A 185 -9.37 10.25 7.56
N GLY A 186 -9.73 9.45 8.57
CA GLY A 186 -11.08 9.38 9.11
C GLY A 186 -11.54 10.71 9.73
N ILE A 187 -10.70 11.33 10.56
CA ILE A 187 -10.97 12.65 11.14
C ILE A 187 -11.09 13.71 10.04
N TYR A 188 -10.17 13.72 9.07
CA TYR A 188 -10.18 14.69 7.97
C TYR A 188 -11.47 14.62 7.15
N THR A 189 -11.88 13.41 6.77
CA THR A 189 -13.08 13.20 5.96
C THR A 189 -14.36 13.47 6.75
N LYS A 190 -14.45 13.03 8.01
CA LYS A 190 -15.65 13.23 8.85
C LYS A 190 -15.80 14.62 9.46
N ALA A 191 -14.77 15.43 9.47
CA ALA A 191 -14.90 16.85 9.78
C ALA A 191 -15.42 17.66 8.59
N ALA A 192 -15.24 17.15 7.37
CA ALA A 192 -15.67 17.82 6.13
C ALA A 192 -17.07 17.37 5.67
N ASP A 193 -17.41 16.10 5.88
CA ASP A 193 -18.73 15.48 5.67
C ASP A 193 -19.72 15.94 6.75
#